data_AF-D5KB38-F1
#
_entry.id   AF-D5KB38-F1
#
_cell.length_a   1.000
_cell.length_b   1.000
_cell.length_c   1.000
_cell.angle_alpha   90.00
_cell.angle_beta   90.00
_cell.angle_gamma   90.00
#
_symmetry.space_group_name_H-M   'P 1'
#
loop_
_entity.id
_entity.type
_entity.pdbx_description
1 polymer ?
#
loop_
_entity_poly.entity_id
_entity_poly.type
_entity_poly.pdbx_seq_one_letter_code
_entity_poly.pdbx_strand_id
1 'polypeptide(L)'
;LRLAWHSAGTYDVKTKTGGPFGTMKQPAELAHGANNGLDIAVRLLEPIKEQFPILSYADFYQLAGVVAVEVTGGPDVPFHPGREDKPQPPPEGRLPDAGKGSDHLRDVFGKTMGLSDQDIVALSGGHTLGRAHKDGSGF
;
A
#
# COMPACT_ATOMS: atom_id res chain seq x y z
N LEU A 1 -7.35 -3.53 1.58
CA LEU A 1 -6.95 -2.79 0.35
C LEU A 1 -6.00 -1.61 0.62
N ARG A 2 -6.39 -0.54 1.36
CA ARG A 2 -5.52 0.64 1.61
C ARG A 2 -4.14 0.29 2.17
N LEU A 3 -4.04 -0.62 3.15
CA LEU A 3 -2.75 -1.07 3.71
C LEU A 3 -1.80 -1.62 2.63
N ALA A 4 -2.31 -2.51 1.77
CA ALA A 4 -1.53 -3.12 0.68
C ALA A 4 -1.08 -2.07 -0.34
N TRP A 5 -1.98 -1.13 -0.69
CA TRP A 5 -1.68 0.00 -1.56
C TRP A 5 -0.55 0.88 -1.00
N HIS A 6 -0.68 1.34 0.26
CA HIS A 6 0.34 2.19 0.89
C HIS A 6 1.69 1.47 1.03
N SER A 7 1.67 0.15 1.26
CA SER A 7 2.90 -0.64 1.34
C SER A 7 3.62 -0.70 -0.01
N ALA A 8 2.89 -0.87 -1.12
CA ALA A 8 3.46 -0.95 -2.45
C ALA A 8 3.84 0.42 -3.03
N GLY A 9 3.03 1.44 -2.78
CA GLY A 9 3.10 2.78 -3.39
C GLY A 9 4.31 3.63 -2.98
N THR A 10 5.22 3.10 -2.18
CA THR A 10 6.48 3.75 -1.80
C THR A 10 7.65 3.37 -2.71
N TYR A 11 7.44 2.46 -3.67
CA TYR A 11 8.49 2.00 -4.59
C TYR A 11 8.98 3.12 -5.49
N ASP A 12 10.30 3.27 -5.59
CA ASP A 12 10.96 4.17 -6.53
C ASP A 12 11.80 3.35 -7.53
N VAL A 13 11.43 3.39 -8.81
CA VAL A 13 12.11 2.68 -9.90
C VAL A 13 13.56 3.09 -10.09
N LYS A 14 13.92 4.34 -9.75
CA LYS A 14 15.28 4.87 -9.98
C LYS A 14 16.25 4.33 -8.94
N THR A 15 15.82 4.32 -7.67
CA THR A 15 16.66 3.89 -6.55
C THR A 15 16.42 2.43 -6.13
N LYS A 16 15.34 1.80 -6.61
CA LYS A 16 14.89 0.45 -6.22
C LYS A 16 14.65 0.30 -4.71
N THR A 17 14.22 1.39 -4.07
CA THR A 17 13.92 1.46 -2.63
C THR A 17 12.42 1.57 -2.37
N GLY A 18 11.98 1.27 -1.15
CA GLY A 18 10.55 1.15 -0.81
C GLY A 18 9.90 -0.05 -1.47
N GLY A 19 8.58 -0.02 -1.59
CA GLY A 19 7.77 -1.07 -2.19
C GLY A 19 7.27 -2.11 -1.19
N PRO A 20 6.57 -3.16 -1.68
CA PRO A 20 5.75 -4.05 -0.85
C PRO A 20 6.58 -5.10 -0.10
N PHE A 21 7.50 -4.65 0.77
CA PHE A 21 8.48 -5.52 1.46
C PHE A 21 8.30 -5.54 2.98
N GLY A 22 7.05 -5.48 3.45
CA GLY A 22 6.70 -5.72 4.84
C GLY A 22 7.15 -4.64 5.83
N THR A 23 7.63 -3.49 5.37
CA THR A 23 8.12 -2.38 6.21
C THR A 23 6.98 -1.59 6.86
N MET A 24 5.76 -1.64 6.30
CA MET A 24 4.57 -0.97 6.83
C MET A 24 4.19 -1.36 8.27
N LYS A 25 4.69 -2.48 8.79
CA LYS A 25 4.51 -2.85 10.21
C LYS A 25 5.38 -2.03 11.18
N GLN A 26 6.40 -1.36 10.65
CA GLN A 26 7.39 -0.67 11.47
C GLN A 26 6.84 0.66 11.98
N PRO A 27 7.07 1.01 13.26
CA PRO A 27 6.56 2.25 13.84
C PRO A 27 6.96 3.51 13.05
N ALA A 28 8.17 3.54 12.47
CA ALA A 28 8.64 4.66 11.69
C ALA A 28 7.80 4.90 10.42
N GLU A 29 7.43 3.85 9.69
CA GLU A 29 6.60 4.00 8.48
C GLU A 29 5.13 4.25 8.82
N LEU A 30 4.62 3.63 9.90
CA LEU A 30 3.27 3.91 10.41
C LEU A 30 3.10 5.37 10.86
N ALA A 31 4.17 6.00 11.33
CA ALA A 31 4.17 7.40 11.76
C ALA A 31 4.11 8.40 10.59
N HIS A 32 4.30 7.97 9.34
CA HIS A 32 4.15 8.85 8.18
C HIS A 32 2.72 9.40 8.12
N GLY A 33 2.56 10.69 7.82
CA GLY A 33 1.25 11.36 7.82
C GLY A 33 0.25 10.71 6.87
N ALA A 34 0.70 10.29 5.69
CA ALA A 34 -0.14 9.58 4.71
C ALA A 34 -0.64 8.22 5.22
N ASN A 35 0.03 7.61 6.21
CA ASN A 35 -0.29 6.29 6.76
C ASN A 35 -1.17 6.34 8.01
N ASN A 36 -1.64 7.52 8.42
CA ASN A 36 -2.51 7.68 9.57
C ASN A 36 -3.70 6.69 9.53
N GLY A 37 -3.91 5.98 10.64
CA GLY A 37 -4.91 4.92 10.85
C GLY A 37 -4.53 3.53 10.34
N LEU A 38 -3.37 3.35 9.66
CA LEU A 38 -2.94 2.02 9.20
C LEU A 38 -2.39 1.13 10.33
N ASP A 39 -2.05 1.70 11.49
CA ASP A 39 -1.72 0.95 12.71
C ASP A 39 -2.86 0.04 13.14
N ILE A 40 -4.11 0.48 12.93
CA ILE A 40 -5.32 -0.31 13.19
C ILE A 40 -5.35 -1.54 12.29
N ALA A 41 -5.07 -1.37 10.99
CA ALA A 41 -5.07 -2.47 10.03
C ALA A 41 -3.96 -3.49 10.33
N VAL A 42 -2.76 -3.01 10.67
CA VAL A 42 -1.65 -3.88 11.11
C VAL A 42 -2.06 -4.68 12.35
N ARG A 43 -2.59 -4.01 13.38
CA ARG A 43 -3.04 -4.66 14.62
C ARG A 43 -4.14 -5.70 14.40
N LEU A 44 -5.11 -5.43 13.51
CA LEU A 44 -6.19 -6.37 13.20
C LEU A 44 -5.69 -7.63 12.47
N LEU A 45 -4.64 -7.48 11.67
CA LEU A 45 -4.06 -8.57 10.89
C LEU A 45 -3.05 -9.41 11.68
N GLU A 46 -2.46 -8.86 12.74
CA GLU A 46 -1.41 -9.52 13.53
C GLU A 46 -1.80 -10.91 14.06
N PRO A 47 -2.98 -11.13 14.69
CA PRO A 47 -3.34 -12.45 15.20
C PRO A 47 -3.51 -13.52 14.11
N ILE A 48 -3.78 -13.10 12.87
CA ILE A 48 -3.82 -14.01 11.71
C ILE A 48 -2.39 -14.26 11.25
N LYS A 49 -1.56 -13.22 11.14
CA LYS A 49 -0.15 -13.34 10.72
C LYS A 49 0.65 -14.27 11.65
N GLU A 50 0.40 -14.24 12.95
CA GLU A 50 1.02 -15.11 13.95
C GLU A 50 0.80 -16.60 13.68
N GLN A 51 -0.33 -16.96 13.05
CA GLN A 51 -0.65 -18.35 12.67
C GLN A 51 0.17 -18.82 11.45
N PHE A 52 0.79 -17.90 10.71
CA PHE A 52 1.56 -18.18 9.51
C PHE A 52 3.00 -17.62 9.62
N PRO A 53 3.85 -18.22 10.47
CA PRO A 53 5.22 -17.74 10.69
C PRO A 53 6.12 -17.92 9.45
N ILE A 54 5.77 -18.82 8.53
CA ILE A 54 6.49 -19.07 7.28
C ILE A 54 6.32 -17.92 6.28
N LEU A 55 5.18 -17.23 6.31
CA LEU A 55 4.91 -16.13 5.39
C LEU A 55 5.63 -14.86 5.87
N SER A 56 6.26 -14.16 4.93
CA SER A 56 6.73 -12.79 5.17
C SER A 56 5.54 -11.85 5.40
N TYR A 57 5.76 -10.75 6.13
CA TYR A 57 4.73 -9.70 6.21
C TYR A 57 4.47 -9.07 4.83
N ALA A 58 5.51 -9.00 4.00
CA ALA A 58 5.45 -8.55 2.62
C ALA A 58 4.37 -9.29 1.81
N ASP A 59 4.46 -10.61 1.75
CA ASP A 59 3.46 -11.43 1.04
C ASP A 59 2.12 -11.40 1.75
N PHE A 60 2.10 -11.46 3.08
CA PHE A 60 0.87 -11.46 3.85
C PHE A 60 0.01 -10.21 3.62
N TYR A 61 0.62 -9.02 3.63
CA TYR A 61 -0.12 -7.77 3.37
C TYR A 61 -0.58 -7.64 1.93
N GLN A 62 0.20 -8.10 0.96
CA GLN A 62 -0.23 -8.09 -0.44
C GLN A 62 -1.36 -9.09 -0.69
N LEU A 63 -1.30 -10.28 -0.08
CA LEU A 63 -2.39 -11.25 -0.12
C LEU A 63 -3.66 -10.69 0.53
N ALA A 64 -3.56 -10.02 1.67
CA ALA A 64 -4.69 -9.32 2.29
C ALA A 64 -5.28 -8.22 1.37
N GLY A 65 -4.46 -7.60 0.53
CA GLY A 65 -4.90 -6.68 -0.52
C GLY A 65 -5.73 -7.37 -1.60
N VAL A 66 -5.21 -8.48 -2.14
CA VAL A 66 -5.88 -9.32 -3.16
C VAL A 66 -7.22 -9.84 -2.64
N VAL A 67 -7.22 -10.45 -1.46
CA VAL A 67 -8.44 -11.00 -0.82
C VAL A 67 -9.47 -9.90 -0.54
N ALA A 68 -9.04 -8.69 -0.19
CA ALA A 68 -9.97 -7.57 0.01
C ALA A 68 -10.70 -7.17 -1.28
N VAL A 69 -10.08 -7.30 -2.45
CA VAL A 69 -10.72 -7.07 -3.75
C VAL A 69 -11.67 -8.22 -4.07
N GLU A 70 -11.21 -9.46 -3.94
CA GLU A 70 -12.00 -10.67 -4.23
C GLU A 70 -13.27 -10.74 -3.39
N VAL A 71 -13.15 -10.60 -2.06
CA VAL A 71 -14.28 -10.74 -1.12
C VAL A 71 -15.35 -9.64 -1.28
N THR A 72 -15.00 -8.53 -1.93
CA THR A 72 -15.93 -7.44 -2.23
C THR A 72 -16.55 -7.55 -3.63
N GLY A 73 -16.33 -8.67 -4.33
CA GLY A 73 -16.87 -8.92 -5.67
C GLY A 73 -16.05 -8.30 -6.80
N GLY A 74 -14.81 -7.89 -6.51
CA GLY A 74 -13.86 -7.40 -7.51
C GLY A 74 -13.26 -8.53 -8.36
N PRO A 75 -12.34 -8.19 -9.28
CA PRO A 75 -11.67 -9.17 -10.13
C PRO A 75 -10.67 -10.03 -9.35
N ASP A 76 -10.41 -11.23 -9.87
CA ASP A 76 -9.33 -12.09 -9.40
C ASP A 76 -7.98 -11.48 -9.77
N VAL A 77 -7.22 -11.03 -8.76
CA VAL A 77 -5.87 -10.48 -8.95
C VAL A 77 -4.84 -11.60 -8.72
N PRO A 78 -4.02 -11.97 -9.73
CA PRO A 78 -3.03 -13.03 -9.56
C PRO A 78 -2.04 -12.73 -8.43
N PHE A 79 -1.88 -13.67 -7.50
CA PHE A 79 -0.91 -13.57 -6.40
C PHE A 79 0.25 -14.53 -6.62
N HIS A 80 1.48 -13.99 -6.50
CA HIS A 80 2.72 -14.76 -6.54
C HIS A 80 3.48 -14.53 -5.23
N PRO A 81 3.77 -15.60 -4.45
CA PRO A 81 4.57 -15.50 -3.22
C PRO A 81 6.06 -15.36 -3.55
N GLY A 82 6.86 -15.04 -2.53
CA GLY A 82 8.32 -14.95 -2.60
C GLY A 82 8.88 -13.58 -2.24
N ARG A 83 8.06 -12.64 -1.73
CA ARG A 83 8.60 -11.35 -1.25
C ARG A 83 9.28 -11.55 0.09
N GLU A 84 10.47 -11.00 0.22
CA GLU A 84 11.19 -10.94 1.49
C GLU A 84 10.84 -9.67 2.27
N ASP A 85 10.87 -9.76 3.60
CA ASP A 85 10.73 -8.58 4.46
C ASP A 85 12.04 -7.77 4.45
N LYS A 86 11.93 -6.48 4.13
CA LYS A 86 13.07 -5.56 4.19
C LYS A 86 13.21 -4.93 5.58
N PRO A 87 14.45 -4.63 6.01
CA PRO A 87 14.66 -4.11 7.36
C PRO A 87 14.44 -2.59 7.47
N GLN A 88 14.63 -1.81 6.40
CA GLN A 88 14.49 -0.35 6.45
C GLN A 88 13.25 0.13 5.69
N PRO A 89 12.44 1.02 6.31
CA PRO A 89 11.32 1.64 5.64
C PRO A 89 11.80 2.68 4.62
N PRO A 90 10.99 2.99 3.60
CA PRO A 90 11.26 4.10 2.69
C PRO A 90 11.18 5.46 3.41
N PRO A 91 11.81 6.52 2.85
CA PRO A 91 11.55 7.86 3.34
C PRO A 91 10.08 8.25 3.14
N GLU A 92 9.57 9.09 4.04
CA GLU A 92 8.25 9.69 3.93
C GLU A 92 8.09 10.56 2.66
N GLY A 93 6.85 10.75 2.20
CA GLY A 93 6.51 11.72 1.15
C GLY A 93 6.42 11.15 -0.27
N ARG A 94 6.50 9.82 -0.43
CA ARG A 94 6.37 9.16 -1.74
C ARG A 94 4.92 8.88 -2.18
N LEU A 95 3.99 8.84 -1.24
CA LEU A 95 2.58 8.58 -1.53
C LEU A 95 1.90 9.83 -2.12
N PRO A 96 0.85 9.65 -2.95
CA PRO A 96 0.19 10.77 -3.62
C PRO A 96 -0.53 11.69 -2.63
N ASP A 97 -0.63 12.97 -3.00
CA ASP A 97 -1.26 14.03 -2.22
C ASP A 97 -2.63 14.30 -2.84
N ALA A 98 -3.69 14.19 -2.03
CA ALA A 98 -5.07 14.34 -2.47
C ALA A 98 -5.42 15.79 -2.88
N GLY A 99 -4.63 16.79 -2.47
CA GLY A 99 -4.81 18.19 -2.85
C GLY A 99 -4.20 18.56 -4.21
N LYS A 100 -3.55 17.61 -4.90
CA LYS A 100 -2.85 17.86 -6.17
C LYS A 100 -3.54 17.20 -7.36
N GLY A 101 -3.17 17.65 -8.57
CA GLY A 101 -3.78 17.24 -9.83
C GLY A 101 -3.01 16.17 -10.61
N SER A 102 -3.32 16.05 -11.90
CA SER A 102 -2.81 14.99 -12.80
C SER A 102 -1.29 14.96 -12.94
N ASP A 103 -0.62 16.11 -12.91
CA ASP A 103 0.85 16.16 -13.04
C ASP A 103 1.52 15.48 -11.85
N HIS A 104 0.98 15.70 -10.65
CA HIS A 104 1.43 15.02 -9.43
C HIS A 104 1.16 13.50 -9.50
N LEU A 105 0.01 13.08 -10.04
CA LEU A 105 -0.27 11.66 -10.25
C LEU A 105 0.77 11.04 -11.20
N ARG A 106 1.13 11.71 -12.29
CA ARG A 106 2.16 11.22 -13.22
C ARG A 106 3.56 11.22 -12.62
N ASP A 107 3.87 12.18 -11.75
CA ASP A 107 5.14 12.18 -11.02
C ASP A 107 5.24 10.98 -10.08
N VAL A 108 4.20 10.74 -9.28
CA VAL A 108 4.18 9.65 -8.29
C VAL A 108 4.06 8.28 -8.98
N PHE A 109 2.99 8.04 -9.72
CA PHE A 109 2.73 6.72 -10.31
C PHE A 109 3.65 6.45 -11.50
N GLY A 110 3.84 7.43 -12.37
CA GLY A 110 4.66 7.27 -13.58
C GLY A 110 6.15 7.33 -13.29
N LYS A 111 6.65 8.50 -12.88
CA LYS A 111 8.10 8.74 -12.76
C LYS A 111 8.73 8.02 -11.56
N THR A 112 7.98 7.82 -10.48
CA THR A 112 8.49 7.14 -9.27
C THR A 112 8.12 5.66 -9.25
N MET A 113 6.84 5.27 -9.41
CA MET A 113 6.47 3.84 -9.35
C MET A 113 6.68 3.06 -10.67
N GLY A 114 6.72 3.75 -11.81
CA GLY A 114 6.87 3.13 -13.14
C GLY A 114 5.57 2.59 -13.76
N LEU A 115 4.41 3.12 -13.34
CA LEU A 115 3.10 2.73 -13.82
C LEU A 115 2.63 3.62 -14.99
N SER A 116 1.74 3.09 -15.83
CA SER A 116 1.17 3.81 -16.98
C SER A 116 0.00 4.71 -16.59
N ASP A 117 -0.40 5.63 -17.48
CA ASP A 117 -1.62 6.43 -17.30
C ASP A 117 -2.89 5.56 -17.18
N GLN A 118 -2.92 4.40 -17.86
CA GLN A 118 -4.01 3.43 -17.70
C GLN A 118 -4.06 2.88 -16.28
N ASP A 119 -2.91 2.53 -15.71
CA ASP A 119 -2.81 2.02 -14.33
C ASP A 119 -3.25 3.07 -13.32
N ILE A 120 -2.91 4.35 -13.52
CA ILE A 120 -3.36 5.45 -12.65
C ILE A 120 -4.87 5.48 -12.57
N VAL A 121 -5.55 5.46 -13.72
CA VAL A 121 -7.02 5.53 -13.78
C VAL A 121 -7.65 4.26 -13.21
N ALA A 122 -7.14 3.08 -13.59
CA ALA A 122 -7.65 1.80 -13.10
C ALA A 122 -7.51 1.68 -11.57
N LEU A 123 -6.35 2.03 -11.02
CA LEU A 123 -6.09 1.98 -9.57
C LEU A 123 -6.88 3.03 -8.79
N SER A 124 -7.16 4.19 -9.39
CA SER A 124 -8.05 5.19 -8.78
C SER A 124 -9.46 4.63 -8.54
N GLY A 125 -9.89 3.66 -9.34
CA GLY A 125 -11.14 2.90 -9.13
C GLY A 125 -11.18 2.13 -7.81
N GLY A 126 -10.04 1.89 -7.15
CA GLY A 126 -9.99 1.31 -5.81
C GLY A 126 -10.75 2.12 -4.75
N HIS A 127 -10.99 3.42 -4.99
CA HIS A 127 -11.84 4.27 -4.15
C HIS A 127 -13.33 3.95 -4.26
N THR A 128 -13.76 3.00 -5.10
CA THR A 128 -15.11 2.45 -5.03
C THR A 128 -15.39 1.75 -3.69
N LEU A 129 -14.33 1.39 -2.93
CA LEU A 129 -14.41 0.76 -1.62
C LEU A 129 -13.94 1.71 -0.51
N GLY A 130 -14.72 1.77 0.57
CA GLY A 130 -14.37 2.51 1.78
C GLY A 130 -14.78 3.99 1.72
N ARG A 131 -14.16 4.79 2.59
CA ARG A 131 -14.40 6.24 2.72
C ARG A 131 -13.20 6.94 3.37
N ALA A 132 -13.10 8.25 3.17
CA ALA A 132 -12.21 9.09 3.94
C ALA A 132 -12.73 9.29 5.38
N HIS A 133 -11.83 9.66 6.28
CA HIS A 133 -12.15 9.98 7.67
C HIS A 133 -11.45 11.29 8.02
N LYS A 134 -12.18 12.23 8.63
CA LYS A 134 -11.66 13.54 9.04
C LYS A 134 -10.41 13.42 9.91
N ASP A 135 -10.41 12.50 10.87
CA ASP A 135 -9.27 12.27 11.77
C ASP A 135 -8.13 11.48 11.12
N GLY A 136 -8.35 10.94 9.92
CA GLY A 136 -7.35 10.23 9.12
C GLY A 136 -6.63 11.16 8.15
N SER A 137 -7.37 11.71 7.18
CA SER A 137 -6.84 12.50 6.07
C SER A 137 -7.32 13.96 6.04
N GLY A 138 -8.23 14.36 6.93
CA GLY A 138 -8.89 15.68 6.89
C GLY A 138 -10.05 15.80 5.90
N PHE A 139 -10.34 14.74 5.14
CA PHE A 139 -11.45 14.65 4.18
C PHE A 139 -12.59 13.77 4.72
#